data_AF-A0A6C0DRF7-F1
#
_entry.id   AF-A0A6C0DRF7-F1
#
_cell.length_a   1.000
_cell.length_b   1.000
_cell.length_c   1.000
_cell.angle_alpha   90.00
_cell.angle_beta   90.00
_cell.angle_gamma   90.00
#
_symmetry.space_group_name_H-M   'P 1'
#
loop_
_entity.id
_entity.type
_entity.pdbx_description
1 polymer ?
#
loop_
_entity_poly.entity_id
_entity_poly.type
_entity_poly.pdbx_seq_one_letter_code
_entity_poly.pdbx_strand_id
1 'polypeptide(L)'
;MVELSRGLDVSTDISLRIREFILTTYHNLPNTLFVASLLLGAIQGNLPMVWIAIGMILNAILVVGGQELLALLFPKWRQVHQSVSAACLVLPQIEPGASQTYTVAPSMWFASATYFVVFVLYNAIQVTLKPAAQGVDPQKVDVRRAFTLSVIMLSLFFLGLILLRGLTGCETWLGSILGILVGSGSAIGYWHLLDVCNSGVPPDILNIVASTAPAQTGSETPVICTA
;
A
#
# COMPACT_ATOMS: atom_id res chain seq x y z
N MET A 1 -35.40 -10.72 -34.68
CA MET A 1 -33.99 -11.14 -34.87
C MET A 1 -33.01 -9.97 -34.73
N VAL A 2 -33.30 -8.78 -35.27
CA VAL A 2 -32.45 -7.56 -35.14
C VAL A 2 -32.30 -7.06 -33.68
N GLU A 3 -33.35 -7.14 -32.85
CA GLU A 3 -33.26 -6.71 -31.44
C GLU A 3 -32.40 -7.63 -30.57
N LEU A 4 -32.37 -8.94 -30.87
CA LEU A 4 -31.55 -9.90 -30.14
C LEU A 4 -30.06 -9.68 -30.42
N SER A 5 -29.70 -9.30 -31.65
CA SER A 5 -28.32 -8.96 -32.04
C SER A 5 -27.82 -7.72 -31.28
N ARG A 6 -28.63 -6.65 -31.22
CA ARG A 6 -28.27 -5.43 -30.49
C ARG A 6 -28.07 -5.68 -28.99
N GLY A 7 -28.88 -6.54 -28.37
CA GLY A 7 -28.73 -6.90 -26.96
C GLY A 7 -27.41 -7.62 -26.67
N LEU A 8 -26.95 -8.49 -27.58
CA LEU A 8 -25.69 -9.21 -27.44
C LEU A 8 -24.47 -8.29 -27.57
N ASP A 9 -24.52 -7.33 -28.51
CA ASP A 9 -23.44 -6.36 -28.74
C ASP A 9 -23.27 -5.43 -27.52
N VAL A 10 -24.37 -4.99 -26.89
CA VAL A 10 -24.31 -4.14 -25.69
C VAL A 10 -23.76 -4.91 -24.50
N SER A 11 -24.18 -6.15 -24.28
CA SER A 11 -23.69 -6.98 -23.17
C SER A 11 -22.19 -7.26 -23.27
N THR A 12 -21.71 -7.55 -24.48
CA THR A 12 -20.28 -7.79 -24.73
C THR A 12 -19.45 -6.52 -24.53
N ASP A 13 -19.88 -5.36 -25.04
CA ASP A 13 -19.18 -4.09 -24.81
C ASP A 13 -19.10 -3.72 -23.31
N ILE A 14 -20.22 -3.88 -22.57
CA ILE A 14 -20.23 -3.65 -21.12
C ILE A 14 -19.22 -4.56 -20.41
N SER A 15 -19.20 -5.86 -20.75
CA SER A 15 -18.28 -6.82 -20.13
C SER A 15 -16.80 -6.49 -20.40
N LEU A 16 -16.49 -6.02 -21.61
CA LEU A 16 -15.13 -5.62 -21.99
C LEU A 16 -14.69 -4.37 -21.23
N ARG A 17 -15.56 -3.36 -21.12
CA ARG A 17 -15.28 -2.13 -20.37
C ARG A 17 -15.10 -2.40 -18.88
N ILE A 18 -15.92 -3.25 -18.28
CA ILE A 18 -15.77 -3.65 -16.87
C ILE A 18 -14.43 -4.36 -16.67
N ARG A 19 -14.07 -5.28 -17.57
CA ARG A 19 -12.79 -5.97 -17.52
C ARG A 19 -11.61 -4.99 -17.64
N GLU A 20 -11.67 -4.07 -18.59
CA GLU A 20 -10.64 -3.05 -18.79
C GLU A 20 -10.52 -2.13 -17.58
N PHE A 21 -11.64 -1.70 -17.00
CA PHE A 21 -11.66 -0.88 -15.79
C PHE A 21 -11.05 -1.61 -14.59
N ILE A 22 -11.41 -2.87 -14.35
CA ILE A 22 -10.87 -3.68 -13.25
C ILE A 22 -9.36 -3.88 -13.43
N LEU A 23 -8.93 -4.25 -14.65
CA LEU A 23 -7.51 -4.43 -14.94
C LEU A 23 -6.74 -3.12 -14.76
N THR A 24 -7.23 -2.02 -15.33
CA THR A 24 -6.59 -0.71 -15.21
C THR A 24 -6.51 -0.25 -13.76
N THR A 25 -7.57 -0.47 -12.97
CA THR A 25 -7.59 -0.16 -11.54
C THR A 25 -6.58 -1.02 -10.78
N TYR A 26 -6.48 -2.31 -11.11
CA TYR A 26 -5.52 -3.22 -10.48
C TYR A 26 -4.07 -2.89 -10.84
N HIS A 27 -3.80 -2.53 -12.11
CA HIS A 27 -2.48 -2.08 -12.55
C HIS A 27 -2.07 -0.78 -11.86
N ASN A 28 -3.01 0.16 -11.71
CA ASN A 28 -2.77 1.44 -11.03
C ASN A 28 -2.98 1.40 -9.52
N LEU A 29 -3.22 0.23 -8.92
CA LEU A 29 -3.56 0.11 -7.50
C LEU A 29 -2.57 0.87 -6.59
N PRO A 30 -1.23 0.76 -6.74
CA PRO A 30 -0.30 1.54 -5.93
C PRO A 30 -0.48 3.05 -6.06
N ASN A 31 -0.67 3.55 -7.28
CA ASN A 31 -0.90 4.98 -7.53
C ASN A 31 -2.21 5.44 -6.91
N THR A 32 -3.27 4.63 -7.05
CA THR A 32 -4.58 4.90 -6.42
C THR A 32 -4.47 4.92 -4.90
N LEU A 33 -3.74 3.98 -4.29
CA LEU A 33 -3.51 3.94 -2.84
C LEU A 33 -2.73 5.17 -2.37
N PHE A 34 -1.69 5.57 -3.10
CA PHE A 34 -0.92 6.78 -2.80
C PHE A 34 -1.80 8.04 -2.84
N VAL A 35 -2.49 8.26 -3.97
CA VAL A 35 -3.33 9.43 -4.19
C VAL A 35 -4.49 9.46 -3.19
N ALA A 36 -5.15 8.33 -2.95
CA ALA A 36 -6.24 8.23 -1.98
C ALA A 36 -5.75 8.54 -0.57
N SER A 37 -4.62 7.98 -0.15
CA SER A 37 -4.05 8.24 1.19
C SER A 37 -3.69 9.72 1.35
N LEU A 38 -3.06 10.32 0.35
CA LEU A 38 -2.69 11.73 0.37
C LEU A 38 -3.91 12.66 0.40
N LEU A 39 -4.88 12.44 -0.51
CA LEU A 39 -6.06 13.29 -0.62
C LEU A 39 -6.99 13.14 0.59
N LEU A 40 -7.30 11.91 1.00
CA LEU A 40 -8.15 11.68 2.17
C LEU A 40 -7.45 12.18 3.45
N GLY A 41 -6.15 11.95 3.58
CA GLY A 41 -5.34 12.47 4.68
C GLY A 41 -5.38 13.99 4.76
N ALA A 42 -5.17 14.67 3.63
CA ALA A 42 -5.18 16.14 3.56
C ALA A 42 -6.57 16.73 3.82
N ILE A 43 -7.62 16.18 3.21
CA ILE A 43 -8.99 16.70 3.35
C ILE A 43 -9.54 16.48 4.77
N GLN A 44 -9.27 15.32 5.36
CA GLN A 44 -9.78 14.97 6.70
C GLN A 44 -8.89 15.48 7.84
N GLY A 45 -7.70 16.03 7.54
CA GLY A 45 -6.68 16.31 8.55
C GLY A 45 -6.16 15.04 9.23
N ASN A 46 -6.30 13.87 8.59
CA ASN A 46 -5.81 12.60 9.11
C ASN A 46 -4.31 12.45 8.77
N LEU A 47 -3.47 13.01 9.65
CA LEU A 47 -2.00 12.96 9.53
C LEU A 47 -1.45 11.55 9.28
N PRO A 48 -1.89 10.49 9.97
CA PRO A 48 -1.51 9.11 9.65
C PRO A 48 -1.62 8.71 8.18
N MET A 49 -2.69 9.09 7.47
CA MET A 49 -2.85 8.81 6.04
C MET A 49 -1.84 9.59 5.18
N VAL A 50 -1.51 10.83 5.57
CA VAL A 50 -0.45 11.62 4.93
C VAL A 50 0.92 10.97 5.15
N TRP A 51 1.18 10.45 6.36
CA TRP A 51 2.43 9.73 6.66
C TRP A 51 2.61 8.49 5.79
N ILE A 52 1.54 7.73 5.55
CA ILE A 52 1.59 6.59 4.60
C ILE A 52 2.03 7.06 3.21
N ALA A 53 1.44 8.14 2.70
CA ALA A 53 1.79 8.67 1.39
C ALA A 53 3.26 9.12 1.32
N ILE A 54 3.77 9.77 2.36
CA ILE A 54 5.19 10.15 2.45
C ILE A 54 6.08 8.90 2.44
N GLY A 55 5.75 7.89 3.23
CA GLY A 55 6.56 6.67 3.26
C GLY A 55 6.47 5.86 1.96
N MET A 56 5.38 5.96 1.19
CA MET A 56 5.32 5.43 -0.18
C MET A 56 6.30 6.12 -1.13
N ILE A 57 6.50 7.43 -0.99
CA ILE A 57 7.52 8.18 -1.75
C ILE A 57 8.92 7.68 -1.37
N LEU A 58 9.20 7.52 -0.07
CA LEU A 58 10.48 6.98 0.39
C LEU A 58 10.72 5.56 -0.13
N ASN A 59 9.69 4.71 -0.11
CA ASN A 59 9.74 3.37 -0.67
C ASN A 59 10.04 3.41 -2.18
N ALA A 60 9.43 4.33 -2.94
CA ALA A 60 9.73 4.52 -4.35
C ALA A 60 11.20 4.85 -4.60
N ILE A 61 11.77 5.76 -3.80
CA ILE A 61 13.19 6.12 -3.89
C ILE A 61 14.09 4.90 -3.62
N LEU A 62 13.77 4.09 -2.60
CA LEU A 62 14.51 2.87 -2.29
C LEU A 62 14.44 1.84 -3.43
N VAL A 63 13.27 1.68 -4.06
CA VAL A 63 13.10 0.76 -5.19
C VAL A 63 13.88 1.25 -6.40
N VAL A 64 13.77 2.52 -6.77
CA VAL A 64 14.53 3.09 -7.90
C VAL A 64 16.03 2.97 -7.66
N GLY A 65 16.51 3.33 -6.47
CA GLY A 65 17.92 3.15 -6.11
C GLY A 65 18.37 1.68 -6.18
N GLY A 66 17.50 0.75 -5.74
CA GLY A 66 17.75 -0.69 -5.85
C GLY A 66 17.77 -1.19 -7.30
N GLN A 67 16.90 -0.66 -8.17
CA GLN A 67 16.87 -0.98 -9.60
C GLN A 67 18.16 -0.52 -10.28
N GLU A 68 18.59 0.71 -10.05
CA GLU A 68 19.84 1.24 -10.61
C GLU A 68 21.07 0.44 -10.13
N LEU A 69 21.11 0.10 -8.84
CA LEU A 69 22.20 -0.71 -8.28
C LEU A 69 22.24 -2.12 -8.89
N LEU A 70 21.09 -2.78 -9.05
CA LEU A 70 21.02 -4.11 -9.65
C LEU A 70 21.32 -4.09 -11.15
N ALA A 71 20.90 -3.05 -11.87
CA ALA A 71 21.24 -2.87 -13.28
C ALA A 71 22.76 -2.70 -13.47
N LEU A 72 23.43 -1.97 -12.57
CA LEU A 72 24.88 -1.82 -12.56
C LEU A 72 25.60 -3.16 -12.32
N LEU A 73 25.15 -3.93 -11.32
CA LEU A 73 25.79 -5.18 -10.92
C LEU A 73 25.50 -6.34 -11.89
N PHE A 74 24.32 -6.36 -12.51
CA PHE A 74 23.83 -7.50 -13.32
C PHE A 74 23.24 -7.07 -14.68
N PRO A 75 24.01 -6.39 -15.55
CA PRO A 75 23.50 -5.72 -16.76
C PRO A 75 22.92 -6.64 -17.83
N LYS A 76 23.19 -7.96 -17.75
CA LYS A 76 22.73 -8.96 -18.73
C LYS A 76 21.75 -9.97 -18.13
N TRP A 77 21.38 -9.83 -16.86
CA TRP A 77 20.55 -10.82 -16.19
C TRP A 77 19.09 -10.62 -16.52
N ARG A 78 18.47 -11.62 -17.16
CA ARG A 78 17.05 -11.59 -17.57
C ARG A 78 16.05 -11.45 -16.42
N GLN A 79 16.45 -11.71 -15.18
CA GLN A 79 15.59 -11.48 -14.01
C GLN A 79 15.57 -10.01 -13.57
N VAL A 80 16.60 -9.24 -13.96
CA VAL A 80 16.71 -7.81 -13.73
C VAL A 80 16.12 -7.05 -14.91
N HIS A 81 16.36 -7.51 -16.14
CA HIS A 81 15.88 -6.87 -17.36
C HIS A 81 14.80 -7.70 -18.08
N GLN A 82 13.62 -7.12 -18.32
CA GLN A 82 12.54 -7.78 -19.04
C GLN A 82 11.88 -6.82 -20.06
N SER A 83 11.48 -7.37 -21.21
CA SER A 83 10.56 -6.70 -22.12
C SER A 83 9.15 -6.78 -21.55
N VAL A 84 8.64 -5.67 -21.04
CA VAL A 84 7.29 -5.59 -20.47
C VAL A 84 6.37 -4.83 -21.40
N SER A 85 5.11 -5.27 -21.45
CA SER A 85 4.04 -4.51 -22.10
C SER A 85 3.83 -3.19 -21.36
N ALA A 86 3.42 -2.14 -22.08
CA ALA A 86 3.04 -0.86 -21.48
C ALA A 86 1.95 -1.03 -20.40
N ALA A 87 1.10 -2.05 -20.52
CA ALA A 87 0.06 -2.38 -19.54
C ALA A 87 0.64 -2.83 -18.16
N CYS A 88 1.89 -3.30 -18.13
CA CYS A 88 2.52 -3.76 -16.89
C CYS A 88 3.24 -2.64 -16.12
N LEU A 89 3.47 -1.47 -16.74
CA LEU A 89 4.23 -0.38 -16.15
C LEU A 89 3.35 0.52 -15.28
N VAL A 90 3.87 0.85 -14.10
CA VAL A 90 3.21 1.76 -13.14
C VAL A 90 3.48 3.23 -13.47
N LEU A 91 4.61 3.50 -14.13
CA LEU A 91 5.00 4.83 -14.59
C LEU A 91 4.79 4.95 -16.11
N PRO A 92 4.21 6.06 -16.59
CA PRO A 92 4.00 6.26 -18.02
C PRO A 92 5.35 6.35 -18.75
N GLN A 93 5.47 5.65 -19.88
CA GLN A 93 6.64 5.78 -20.77
C GLN A 93 6.57 7.13 -21.51
N ILE A 94 7.69 7.85 -21.55
CA ILE A 94 7.81 9.14 -22.24
C ILE A 94 8.19 8.94 -23.74
N GLU A 95 8.73 7.78 -24.12
CA GLU A 95 9.16 7.50 -25.50
C GLU A 95 8.45 6.29 -26.12
N PRO A 96 7.58 6.49 -27.13
CA PRO A 96 6.98 5.41 -27.89
C PRO A 96 7.95 4.90 -28.98
N GLY A 97 8.25 3.59 -29.00
CA GLY A 97 8.67 2.93 -30.25
C GLY A 97 9.87 1.99 -30.23
N ALA A 98 10.62 1.86 -29.12
CA ALA A 98 11.67 0.85 -29.02
C ALA A 98 11.22 -0.29 -28.10
N SER A 99 11.52 -1.54 -28.47
CA SER A 99 11.43 -2.70 -27.58
C SER A 99 12.48 -2.58 -26.48
N GLN A 100 12.30 -1.61 -25.58
CA GLN A 100 13.25 -1.32 -24.53
C GLN A 100 13.15 -2.42 -23.47
N THR A 101 14.30 -2.98 -23.11
CA THR A 101 14.44 -3.83 -21.93
C THR A 101 14.39 -2.93 -20.70
N TYR A 102 13.42 -3.16 -19.82
CA TYR A 102 13.26 -2.38 -18.59
C TYR A 102 13.87 -3.11 -17.41
N THR A 103 14.44 -2.35 -16.47
CA THR A 103 14.84 -2.88 -15.17
C THR A 103 13.60 -3.06 -14.30
N VAL A 104 13.28 -4.32 -13.95
CA VAL A 104 12.03 -4.70 -13.27
C VAL A 104 12.25 -5.23 -11.84
N ALA A 105 13.51 -5.32 -11.39
CA ALA A 105 13.87 -5.80 -10.05
C ALA A 105 14.62 -4.72 -9.25
N PRO A 106 14.18 -4.35 -8.03
CA PRO A 106 12.93 -4.77 -7.38
C PRO A 106 11.69 -4.28 -8.11
N SER A 107 10.57 -5.01 -7.99
CA SER A 107 9.31 -4.63 -8.63
C SER A 107 8.67 -3.46 -7.88
N MET A 108 8.48 -2.33 -8.58
CA MET A 108 7.86 -1.13 -8.04
C MET A 108 6.41 -1.35 -7.63
N TRP A 109 5.67 -2.16 -8.39
CA TRP A 109 4.29 -2.48 -8.08
C TRP A 109 4.20 -3.28 -6.77
N PHE A 110 4.98 -4.36 -6.66
CA PHE A 110 4.99 -5.19 -5.46
C PHE A 110 5.48 -4.41 -4.24
N ALA A 111 6.59 -3.69 -4.37
CA ALA A 111 7.11 -2.90 -3.26
C ALA A 111 6.09 -1.90 -2.74
N SER A 112 5.39 -1.19 -3.63
CA SER A 112 4.44 -0.15 -3.22
C SER A 112 3.14 -0.72 -2.66
N ALA A 113 2.58 -1.77 -3.29
CA ALA A 113 1.37 -2.42 -2.80
C ALA A 113 1.61 -3.13 -1.47
N THR A 114 2.72 -3.85 -1.34
CA THR A 114 3.10 -4.53 -0.10
C THR A 114 3.46 -3.54 0.99
N TYR A 115 4.15 -2.44 0.66
CA TYR A 115 4.39 -1.35 1.62
C TYR A 115 3.09 -0.89 2.27
N PHE A 116 2.09 -0.53 1.45
CA PHE A 116 0.82 -0.02 1.97
C PHE A 116 0.13 -1.05 2.87
N VAL A 117 -0.02 -2.28 2.39
CA VAL A 117 -0.73 -3.34 3.12
C VAL A 117 0.00 -3.73 4.40
N VAL A 118 1.34 -3.88 4.36
CA VAL A 118 2.13 -4.22 5.54
C VAL A 118 2.14 -3.09 6.54
N PHE A 119 2.22 -1.83 6.09
CA PHE A 119 2.15 -0.67 6.99
C PHE A 119 0.81 -0.63 7.76
N VAL A 120 -0.31 -0.80 7.05
CA VAL A 120 -1.64 -0.85 7.66
C VAL A 120 -1.80 -2.06 8.59
N LEU A 121 -1.35 -3.24 8.16
CA LEU A 121 -1.41 -4.47 8.94
C LEU A 121 -0.59 -4.34 10.23
N TYR A 122 0.66 -3.90 10.11
CA TYR A 122 1.55 -3.73 11.25
C TYR A 122 1.00 -2.70 12.22
N ASN A 123 0.48 -1.58 11.71
CA ASN A 123 -0.19 -0.58 12.53
C ASN A 123 -1.38 -1.17 13.30
N ALA A 124 -2.27 -1.90 12.63
CA ALA A 124 -3.42 -2.52 13.27
C ALA A 124 -3.01 -3.51 14.37
N ILE A 125 -2.00 -4.35 14.11
CA ILE A 125 -1.45 -5.28 15.12
C ILE A 125 -0.95 -4.51 16.35
N GLN A 126 -0.16 -3.45 16.14
CA GLN A 126 0.37 -2.65 17.24
C GLN A 126 -0.76 -1.98 18.04
N VAL A 127 -1.80 -1.48 17.39
CA VAL A 127 -2.98 -0.92 18.05
C VAL A 127 -3.76 -1.98 18.84
N THR A 128 -3.92 -3.19 18.31
CA THR A 128 -4.60 -4.30 19.00
C THR A 128 -3.85 -4.73 20.26
N LEU A 129 -2.52 -4.76 20.20
CA LEU A 129 -1.65 -5.20 21.30
C LEU A 129 -1.49 -4.14 22.40
N LYS A 130 -1.80 -2.86 22.13
CA LYS A 130 -1.73 -1.81 23.16
C LYS A 130 -2.74 -2.05 24.28
N PRO A 131 -2.31 -2.04 25.56
CA PRO A 131 -3.22 -2.20 26.69
C PRO A 131 -4.25 -1.07 26.72
N ALA A 132 -5.43 -1.36 27.28
CA ALA A 132 -6.43 -0.32 27.52
C ALA A 132 -5.97 0.56 28.70
N ALA A 133 -6.22 1.86 28.61
CA ALA A 133 -5.99 2.76 29.74
C ALA A 133 -6.94 2.43 30.91
N GLN A 134 -6.50 2.74 32.13
CA GLN A 134 -7.31 2.51 33.32
C GLN A 134 -8.60 3.35 33.27
N GLY A 135 -9.72 2.75 33.67
CA GLY A 135 -11.02 3.44 33.71
C GLY A 135 -11.73 3.62 32.37
N VAL A 136 -11.21 3.03 31.28
CA VAL A 136 -11.92 3.03 29.98
C VAL A 136 -13.09 2.04 30.01
N ASP A 137 -14.21 2.47 29.43
CA ASP A 137 -15.39 1.63 29.23
C ASP A 137 -15.03 0.37 28.41
N PRO A 138 -15.30 -0.85 28.92
CA PRO A 138 -15.02 -2.10 28.20
C PRO A 138 -15.65 -2.13 26.80
N GLN A 139 -16.82 -1.51 26.60
CA GLN A 139 -17.48 -1.49 25.29
C GLN A 139 -16.62 -0.77 24.22
N LYS A 140 -15.92 0.30 24.58
CA LYS A 140 -15.01 1.01 23.66
C LYS A 140 -13.79 0.16 23.29
N VAL A 141 -13.27 -0.60 24.26
CA VAL A 141 -12.15 -1.51 24.03
C VAL A 141 -12.54 -2.63 23.06
N ASP A 142 -13.75 -3.17 23.21
CA ASP A 142 -14.27 -4.22 22.32
C ASP A 142 -14.51 -3.71 20.91
N VAL A 143 -15.05 -2.50 20.75
CA VAL A 143 -15.21 -1.86 19.42
C VAL A 143 -13.85 -1.64 18.75
N ARG A 144 -12.85 -1.13 19.49
CA ARG A 144 -11.48 -0.98 18.98
C ARG A 144 -10.93 -2.32 18.49
N ARG A 145 -11.04 -3.37 19.29
CA ARG A 145 -10.56 -4.71 18.95
C ARG A 145 -11.25 -5.25 17.71
N ALA A 146 -12.58 -5.19 17.66
CA ALA A 146 -13.37 -5.65 16.52
C ALA A 146 -12.94 -4.95 15.22
N PHE A 147 -12.82 -3.62 15.25
CA PHE A 147 -12.40 -2.85 14.09
C PHE A 147 -10.95 -3.18 13.66
N THR A 148 -10.00 -3.25 14.59
CA THR A 148 -8.61 -3.65 14.25
C THR A 148 -8.53 -5.06 13.66
N LEU A 149 -9.34 -6.01 14.14
CA LEU A 149 -9.40 -7.37 13.59
C LEU A 149 -9.94 -7.38 12.16
N SER A 150 -10.97 -6.56 11.86
CA SER A 150 -11.47 -6.41 10.49
C SER A 150 -10.40 -5.89 9.54
N VAL A 151 -9.58 -4.94 10.00
CA VAL A 151 -8.47 -4.36 9.21
C VAL A 151 -7.37 -5.39 8.98
N ILE A 152 -7.03 -6.19 9.98
CA ILE A 152 -6.06 -7.29 9.86
C ILE A 152 -6.54 -8.28 8.80
N MET A 153 -7.80 -8.73 8.88
CA MET A 153 -8.39 -9.65 7.91
C MET A 153 -8.41 -9.07 6.49
N LEU A 154 -8.80 -7.79 6.35
CA LEU A 154 -8.80 -7.10 5.07
C LEU A 154 -7.38 -6.99 4.48
N SER A 155 -6.39 -6.68 5.31
CA SER A 155 -4.98 -6.58 4.90
C SER A 155 -4.44 -7.93 4.45
N LEU A 156 -4.77 -9.03 5.15
CA LEU A 156 -4.39 -10.39 4.74
C LEU A 156 -5.04 -10.78 3.40
N PHE A 157 -6.31 -10.42 3.20
CA PHE A 157 -6.99 -10.62 1.93
C PHE A 157 -6.31 -9.85 0.78
N PHE A 158 -6.00 -8.56 0.97
CA PHE A 158 -5.27 -7.77 -0.02
C PHE A 158 -3.87 -8.30 -0.29
N LEU A 159 -3.16 -8.81 0.73
CA LEU A 159 -1.88 -9.47 0.54
C LEU A 159 -2.02 -10.70 -0.37
N GLY A 160 -3.08 -11.49 -0.20
CA GLY A 160 -3.42 -12.58 -1.12
C GLY A 160 -3.62 -12.10 -2.56
N LEU A 161 -4.36 -11.01 -2.76
CA LEU A 161 -4.57 -10.41 -4.09
C LEU A 161 -3.28 -9.86 -4.72
N ILE A 162 -2.36 -9.33 -3.92
CA ILE A 162 -1.03 -8.89 -4.35
C ILE A 162 -0.23 -10.09 -4.86
N LEU A 163 -0.22 -11.20 -4.12
CA LEU A 163 0.50 -12.41 -4.51
C LEU A 163 -0.05 -13.01 -5.82
N LEU A 164 -1.35 -12.93 -6.07
CA LEU A 164 -1.94 -13.35 -7.34
C LEU A 164 -1.40 -12.57 -8.54
N ARG A 165 -0.90 -11.32 -8.37
CA ARG A 165 -0.26 -10.57 -9.47
C ARG A 165 0.97 -11.29 -10.00
N GLY A 166 1.68 -12.03 -9.14
CA GLY A 166 2.90 -12.74 -9.52
C GLY A 166 2.67 -13.75 -10.64
N LEU A 167 1.41 -14.17 -10.83
CA LEU A 167 0.99 -15.11 -11.87
C LEU A 167 0.66 -14.44 -13.21
N THR A 168 0.63 -13.10 -13.29
CA THR A 168 0.25 -12.37 -14.51
C THR A 168 1.38 -12.26 -15.54
N GLY A 169 2.63 -12.56 -15.15
CA GLY A 169 3.79 -12.47 -16.03
C GLY A 169 4.31 -11.05 -16.29
N CYS A 170 3.70 -10.03 -15.66
CA CYS A 170 4.17 -8.65 -15.74
C CYS A 170 5.48 -8.38 -14.98
N GLU A 171 5.88 -9.29 -14.09
CA GLU A 171 7.01 -9.13 -13.17
C GLU A 171 7.86 -10.40 -13.16
N THR A 172 9.14 -10.28 -12.83
CA THR A 172 10.00 -11.44 -12.58
C THR A 172 9.83 -11.94 -11.16
N TRP A 173 10.06 -13.25 -10.92
CA TRP A 173 10.05 -13.80 -9.55
C TRP A 173 11.03 -13.07 -8.63
N LEU A 174 12.23 -12.74 -9.14
CA LEU A 174 13.21 -11.95 -8.40
C LEU A 174 12.66 -10.56 -8.07
N GLY A 175 12.08 -9.87 -9.06
CA GLY A 175 11.49 -8.55 -8.87
C GLY A 175 10.36 -8.56 -7.86
N SER A 176 9.47 -9.56 -7.91
CA SER A 176 8.38 -9.74 -6.95
C SER A 176 8.90 -9.98 -5.53
N ILE A 177 9.84 -10.91 -5.35
CA ILE A 177 10.39 -11.24 -4.02
C ILE A 177 11.12 -10.03 -3.42
N LEU A 178 12.02 -9.41 -4.19
CA LEU A 178 12.74 -8.22 -3.74
C LEU A 178 11.78 -7.05 -3.49
N GLY A 179 10.75 -6.89 -4.33
CA GLY A 179 9.71 -5.89 -4.15
C GLY A 179 8.98 -6.08 -2.81
N ILE A 180 8.49 -7.29 -2.53
CA ILE A 180 7.83 -7.64 -1.27
C ILE A 180 8.76 -7.38 -0.08
N LEU A 181 10.02 -7.79 -0.14
CA LEU A 181 10.99 -7.59 0.94
C LEU A 181 11.28 -6.11 1.19
N VAL A 182 11.55 -5.34 0.13
CA VAL A 182 11.82 -3.90 0.23
C VAL A 182 10.58 -3.17 0.76
N GLY A 183 9.40 -3.44 0.19
CA GLY A 183 8.15 -2.80 0.61
C GLY A 183 7.77 -3.12 2.06
N SER A 184 7.91 -4.39 2.48
CA SER A 184 7.59 -4.79 3.85
C SER A 184 8.60 -4.24 4.86
N GLY A 185 9.90 -4.31 4.52
CA GLY A 185 10.97 -3.79 5.36
C GLY A 185 10.90 -2.28 5.53
N SER A 186 10.66 -1.54 4.44
CA SER A 186 10.50 -0.09 4.47
C SER A 186 9.24 0.32 5.23
N ALA A 187 8.12 -0.42 5.10
CA ALA A 187 6.91 -0.19 5.88
C ALA A 187 7.15 -0.32 7.40
N ILE A 188 7.75 -1.42 7.83
CA ILE A 188 8.03 -1.67 9.25
C ILE A 188 9.06 -0.67 9.78
N GLY A 189 10.15 -0.43 9.03
CA GLY A 189 11.19 0.52 9.41
C GLY A 189 10.65 1.95 9.52
N TYR A 190 9.82 2.36 8.57
CA TYR A 190 9.19 3.68 8.59
C TYR A 190 8.15 3.81 9.71
N TRP A 191 7.39 2.75 10.02
CA TRP A 191 6.52 2.75 11.19
C TRP A 191 7.31 2.97 12.47
N HIS A 192 8.45 2.28 12.63
CA HIS A 192 9.32 2.48 13.79
C HIS A 192 9.90 3.89 13.85
N LEU A 193 10.26 4.48 12.70
CA LEU A 193 10.70 5.88 12.62
C LEU A 193 9.62 6.84 13.17
N LEU A 194 8.36 6.59 12.85
CA LEU A 194 7.22 7.38 13.36
C LEU A 194 6.97 7.15 14.86
N ASP A 195 7.31 5.96 15.38
CA ASP A 195 7.14 5.57 16.79
C ASP A 195 8.35 5.94 17.67
N VAL A 196 9.43 6.53 17.13
CA VAL A 196 10.69 6.83 17.86
C VAL A 196 10.46 7.67 19.13
N CYS A 197 9.37 8.41 19.21
CA CYS A 197 9.07 9.23 20.38
C CYS A 197 8.22 8.56 21.45
N ASN A 198 7.74 7.33 21.22
CA ASN A 198 6.86 6.58 22.11
C ASN A 198 5.76 7.47 22.72
N SER A 199 5.26 8.44 21.94
CA SER A 199 4.45 9.58 22.41
C SER A 199 3.06 9.16 22.86
N GLY A 200 2.83 7.85 23.03
CA GLY A 200 1.53 7.25 23.33
C GLY A 200 0.57 7.26 22.15
N VAL A 201 0.79 8.11 21.14
CA VAL A 201 -0.05 8.23 19.95
C VAL A 201 0.59 7.40 18.83
N PRO A 202 0.22 6.10 18.68
CA PRO A 202 0.63 5.39 17.47
C PRO A 202 0.11 6.18 16.27
N PRO A 203 0.76 6.12 15.09
CA PRO A 203 0.23 6.71 13.88
C PRO A 203 -1.06 5.97 13.52
N ASP A 204 -2.16 6.32 14.16
CA ASP A 204 -3.42 5.59 14.12
C ASP A 204 -4.12 5.91 12.81
N ILE A 205 -3.71 5.20 11.76
CA ILE A 205 -4.14 5.36 10.36
C ILE A 205 -5.66 5.47 10.25
N LEU A 206 -6.32 4.73 11.13
CA LEU A 206 -7.74 4.47 11.09
C LEU A 206 -8.49 5.25 12.16
N ASN A 207 -7.79 6.12 12.91
CA ASN A 207 -8.35 6.98 13.94
C ASN A 207 -9.14 6.21 15.02
N ILE A 208 -8.80 4.94 15.25
CA ILE A 208 -9.47 4.02 16.17
C ILE A 208 -9.11 4.37 17.63
N VAL A 209 -7.85 4.71 17.88
CA VAL A 209 -7.33 5.16 19.17
C VAL A 209 -7.88 6.54 19.51
N ALA A 210 -7.93 7.48 18.56
CA ALA A 210 -8.49 8.81 18.82
C ALA A 210 -9.99 8.75 19.18
N SER A 211 -10.74 7.84 18.57
CA SER A 211 -12.15 7.58 18.91
C SER A 211 -12.34 6.78 20.22
N THR A 212 -11.26 6.24 20.79
CA THR A 212 -11.26 5.48 22.05
C THR A 212 -10.39 6.08 23.15
N ALA A 213 -10.02 7.36 23.01
CA ALA A 213 -9.19 8.08 23.96
C ALA A 213 -9.74 7.95 25.41
N PRO A 214 -8.84 7.88 26.41
CA PRO A 214 -9.22 7.65 27.80
C PRO A 214 -10.15 8.74 28.32
N ALA A 215 -10.96 8.41 29.33
CA ALA A 215 -11.66 9.41 30.12
C ALA A 215 -10.60 10.31 30.76
N GLN A 216 -10.50 11.57 30.31
CA GLN A 216 -9.58 12.57 30.85
C GLN A 216 -9.74 12.60 32.37
N THR A 217 -8.75 12.07 33.08
CA THR A 217 -8.63 12.20 34.53
C THR A 217 -7.32 12.90 34.83
N GLY A 218 -7.31 14.22 34.60
CA GLY A 218 -6.22 15.11 35.01
C GLY A 218 -5.24 15.48 33.89
N SER A 219 -5.04 16.79 33.73
CA SER A 219 -4.12 17.48 32.82
C SER A 219 -2.87 16.72 32.35
N GLU A 220 -2.96 16.01 31.23
CA GLU A 220 -1.77 15.64 30.47
C GLU A 220 -1.47 16.78 29.49
N THR A 221 -0.46 17.58 29.83
CA THR A 221 0.14 18.53 28.91
C THR A 221 0.62 17.80 27.66
N PRO A 222 0.32 18.29 26.43
CA PRO A 222 0.80 17.66 25.22
C PRO A 222 2.33 17.59 25.24
N VAL A 223 2.88 16.38 25.26
CA VAL A 223 4.32 16.16 25.23
C VAL A 223 4.79 16.40 23.80
N ILE A 224 5.26 17.62 23.51
CA ILE A 224 5.95 17.92 22.26
C ILE A 224 7.31 17.24 22.35
N CYS A 225 7.55 16.30 21.43
CA CYS A 225 8.84 15.66 21.30
C CYS A 225 9.81 16.71 20.73
N THR A 226 10.72 17.19 21.55
CA THR A 226 11.82 18.06 21.10
C THR A 226 12.97 17.15 20.69
N ALA A 227 13.40 17.28 19.44
CA ALA A 227 14.53 16.54 18.87
C ALA A 227 15.86 17.06 19.41
#